data_AF-A0A218QKI4-F1
#
_entry.id   AF-A0A218QKI4-F1
#
_cell.length_a   1.000
_cell.length_b   1.000
_cell.length_c   1.000
_cell.angle_alpha   90.00
_cell.angle_beta   90.00
_cell.angle_gamma   90.00
#
_symmetry.space_group_name_H-M   'P 1'
#
loop_
_entity.id
_entity.type
_entity.pdbx_description
1 polymer ?
#
loop_
_entity_poly.entity_id
_entity_poly.type
_entity_poly.pdbx_seq_one_letter_code
_entity_poly.pdbx_strand_id
1 'polypeptide(L)'
;MEPTGFYEAVSGSIAGKIYAEIFRSNLNWLIPKSCLIKPLASEATALRPDVIVLDQAELKAEPLWQKEPIICNGSRIRLVAEVVSQCSANFDELAAKWLTRGKLSHAFCLD
;
A
#
# COMPACT_ATOMS: atom_id res chain seq x y z
N MET A 1 5.06 -2.59 -16.67
CA MET A 1 3.79 -2.24 -17.33
C MET A 1 3.21 -1.12 -16.51
N GLU A 2 2.89 0.01 -17.13
CA GLU A 2 2.22 1.10 -16.42
C GLU A 2 0.73 0.77 -16.28
N PRO A 3 0.08 1.17 -15.18
CA PRO A 3 -1.34 0.89 -14.96
C PRO A 3 -2.20 1.54 -16.05
N THR A 4 -3.28 0.87 -16.45
CA THR A 4 -4.22 1.46 -17.41
C THR A 4 -5.06 2.53 -16.71
N GLY A 5 -5.70 3.43 -17.49
CA GLY A 5 -6.57 4.46 -16.91
C GLY A 5 -7.70 3.91 -16.04
N PHE A 6 -8.15 2.67 -16.29
CA PHE A 6 -9.13 1.99 -15.45
C PHE A 6 -8.56 1.66 -14.06
N TYR A 7 -7.37 1.06 -14.02
CA TYR A 7 -6.69 0.76 -12.75
C TYR A 7 -6.43 2.04 -11.94
N GLU A 8 -5.92 3.09 -12.58
CA GLU A 8 -5.68 4.39 -11.94
C GLU A 8 -6.99 4.99 -11.37
N ALA A 9 -8.11 4.92 -12.10
CA ALA A 9 -9.39 5.42 -11.63
C ALA A 9 -9.90 4.65 -10.40
N VAL A 10 -9.74 3.33 -10.39
CA VAL A 10 -10.13 2.47 -9.27
C VAL A 10 -9.25 2.73 -8.06
N SER A 11 -7.93 2.71 -8.22
CA SER A 11 -6.96 3.01 -7.14
C SER A 11 -7.19 4.40 -6.55
N GLY A 12 -7.43 5.41 -7.41
CA GLY A 12 -7.76 6.77 -6.99
C GLY A 12 -9.08 6.86 -6.21
N SER A 13 -10.12 6.13 -6.63
CA SER A 13 -11.39 6.08 -5.90
C SER A 13 -11.25 5.45 -4.51
N ILE A 14 -10.50 4.34 -4.41
CA ILE A 14 -10.19 3.68 -3.14
C ILE A 14 -9.43 4.65 -2.22
N ALA A 15 -8.35 5.25 -2.73
CA ALA A 15 -7.55 6.21 -1.98
C ALA A 15 -8.39 7.38 -1.46
N GLY A 16 -9.26 7.96 -2.30
CA GLY A 16 -10.14 9.07 -1.92
C GLY A 16 -11.10 8.72 -0.78
N LYS A 17 -11.73 7.54 -0.83
CA LYS A 17 -12.63 7.06 0.24
C LYS A 17 -11.89 6.85 1.55
N ILE A 18 -10.71 6.23 1.50
CA ILE A 18 -9.87 6.03 2.69
C ILE A 18 -9.44 7.37 3.27
N TYR A 19 -9.02 8.32 2.42
CA TYR A 19 -8.58 9.63 2.88
C TYR A 19 -9.70 10.43 3.56
N ALA A 20 -10.93 10.32 3.04
CA ALA A 20 -12.11 10.88 3.69
C ALA A 20 -12.32 10.30 5.11
N GLU A 21 -12.16 8.98 5.28
CA GLU A 21 -12.28 8.33 6.58
C GLU A 21 -11.14 8.66 7.55
N ILE A 22 -9.92 8.83 7.04
CA ILE A 22 -8.77 9.32 7.82
C ILE A 22 -9.08 10.70 8.40
N PHE A 23 -9.58 11.62 7.58
CA PHE A 23 -9.97 12.96 8.04
C PHE A 23 -11.14 12.93 9.01
N ARG A 24 -12.19 12.16 8.69
CA ARG A 24 -13.37 12.02 9.55
C ARG A 24 -13.02 11.47 10.93
N SER A 25 -12.02 10.59 10.99
CA SER A 25 -11.55 9.94 12.22
C SER A 25 -10.41 10.69 12.91
N ASN A 26 -9.98 11.84 12.38
CA ASN A 26 -8.86 12.64 12.89
C ASN A 26 -7.58 11.82 13.10
N LEU A 27 -7.28 10.91 12.16
CA LEU A 27 -6.11 10.06 12.20
C LEU A 27 -4.93 10.76 11.53
N ASN A 28 -3.75 10.68 12.16
CA ASN A 28 -2.51 11.24 11.60
C ASN A 28 -1.87 10.27 10.59
N TRP A 29 -2.64 9.88 9.56
CA TRP A 29 -2.22 8.94 8.53
C TRP A 29 -2.16 9.64 7.17
N LEU A 30 -1.32 9.13 6.26
CA LEU A 30 -1.16 9.68 4.92
C LEU A 30 -1.25 8.59 3.85
N ILE A 31 -1.64 8.98 2.64
CA ILE A 31 -1.67 8.11 1.46
C ILE A 31 -0.73 8.71 0.40
N PRO A 32 0.50 8.19 0.25
CA PRO A 32 1.43 8.68 -0.74
C PRO A 32 1.12 8.10 -2.12
N LYS A 33 1.27 8.92 -3.17
CA LYS A 33 0.98 8.52 -4.56
C LYS A 33 1.97 7.48 -5.12
N SER A 34 3.25 7.60 -4.77
CA SER A 34 4.33 6.90 -5.48
C SER A 34 5.28 6.17 -4.53
N CYS A 35 4.77 5.71 -3.39
CA CYS A 35 5.58 5.07 -2.36
C CYS A 35 6.03 3.67 -2.77
N LEU A 36 7.23 3.29 -2.33
CA LEU A 36 7.77 1.95 -2.51
C LEU A 36 7.96 1.27 -1.15
N ILE A 37 7.79 -0.04 -1.13
CA ILE A 37 8.13 -0.88 0.01
C ILE A 37 9.41 -1.65 -0.34
N LYS A 38 10.48 -1.41 0.41
CA LYS A 38 11.80 -2.05 0.20
C LYS A 38 12.45 -2.42 1.53
N PRO A 39 12.26 -3.66 2.03
CA PRO A 39 12.88 -4.12 3.27
C PRO A 39 14.42 -4.14 3.14
N LEU A 40 15.13 -3.53 4.10
CA LEU A 40 16.60 -3.45 4.07
C LEU A 40 17.31 -4.80 4.24
N ALA A 41 16.66 -5.75 4.92
CA ALA A 41 17.22 -7.06 5.23
C ALA A 41 17.04 -8.10 4.11
N SER A 42 16.48 -7.71 2.97
CA SER A 42 16.13 -8.62 1.88
C SER A 42 16.72 -8.12 0.57
N GLU A 43 17.25 -9.02 -0.25
CA GLU A 43 17.56 -8.73 -1.66
C GLU A 43 16.28 -8.55 -2.53
N ALA A 44 15.10 -8.57 -1.91
CA ALA A 44 13.84 -8.40 -2.60
C ALA A 44 13.78 -7.07 -3.36
N THR A 45 13.20 -7.15 -4.56
CA THR A 45 12.84 -6.00 -5.37
C THR A 45 11.85 -5.10 -4.62
N ALA A 46 11.97 -3.79 -4.83
CA ALA A 46 11.03 -2.83 -4.28
C ALA A 46 9.62 -3.07 -4.86
N LEU A 47 8.61 -3.05 -4.00
CA LEU A 47 7.21 -3.20 -4.38
C LEU A 47 6.53 -1.84 -4.44
N ARG A 48 5.72 -1.61 -5.47
CA ARG A 48 4.88 -0.42 -5.60
C ARG A 48 3.42 -0.87 -5.44
N PRO A 49 2.78 -0.61 -4.30
CA PRO A 49 1.36 -0.89 -4.12
C PRO A 49 0.51 0.12 -4.89
N ASP A 50 -0.70 -0.29 -5.28
CA ASP A 50 -1.69 0.62 -5.88
C ASP A 50 -2.19 1.68 -4.88
N VAL A 51 -2.44 1.27 -3.63
CA VAL A 51 -2.78 2.18 -2.52
C VAL A 51 -2.06 1.73 -1.26
N ILE A 52 -1.45 2.67 -0.54
CA ILE A 52 -0.82 2.43 0.76
C ILE A 52 -1.21 3.51 1.74
N VAL A 53 -1.50 3.12 2.98
CA VAL A 53 -1.77 4.03 4.09
C VAL A 53 -0.65 3.89 5.09
N LEU A 54 -0.04 5.02 5.46
CA LEU A 54 1.10 5.07 6.36
C LEU A 54 0.77 5.89 7.60
N ASP A 55 1.35 5.49 8.73
CA ASP A 55 1.32 6.31 9.94
C ASP A 55 2.36 7.42 9.86
N GLN A 56 1.90 8.66 9.70
CA GLN A 56 2.76 9.84 9.55
C GLN A 56 3.72 10.02 10.72
N ALA A 57 3.32 9.66 11.94
CA ALA A 57 4.13 9.86 13.14
C ALA A 57 5.33 8.90 13.20
N GLU A 58 5.22 7.73 12.57
CA GLU A 58 6.27 6.72 12.53
C GLU A 58 7.28 6.95 11.38
N LEU A 59 6.97 7.82 10.40
CA LEU A 59 7.83 8.05 9.22
C LEU A 59 9.14 8.75 9.52
N LYS A 60 9.22 9.49 10.64
CA LYS A 60 10.50 10.06 11.11
C LYS A 60 11.56 8.99 11.39
N ALA A 61 11.13 7.75 11.64
CA ALA A 61 12.01 6.61 11.89
C ALA A 61 12.30 5.79 10.62
N GLU A 62 11.82 6.21 9.45
CA GLU A 62 12.19 5.60 8.17
C GLU A 62 13.49 6.23 7.63
N PRO A 63 14.52 5.42 7.32
CA PRO A 63 15.84 5.92 6.94
C PRO A 63 15.85 6.64 5.60
N LEU A 64 14.92 6.30 4.69
CA LEU A 64 14.90 6.83 3.32
C LEU A 64 13.83 7.89 3.10
N TRP A 65 12.84 8.01 4.00
CA TRP A 65 11.63 8.82 3.78
C TRP A 65 11.89 10.30 3.47
N GLN A 66 12.95 10.89 4.05
CA GLN A 66 13.31 12.29 3.79
C GLN A 66 13.83 12.53 2.36
N LYS A 67 14.39 11.50 1.71
CA LYS A 67 14.99 11.60 0.38
C LYS A 67 14.05 11.09 -0.71
N GLU A 68 13.37 9.99 -0.42
CA GLU A 68 12.51 9.27 -1.35
C GLU A 68 11.37 8.59 -0.59
N PRO A 69 10.19 8.42 -1.19
CA PRO A 69 9.04 7.81 -0.53
C PRO A 69 9.21 6.29 -0.46
N ILE A 70 10.20 5.81 0.30
CA ILE A 70 10.50 4.39 0.50
C ILE A 70 10.29 4.02 1.95
N ILE A 71 9.55 2.93 2.16
CA ILE A 71 9.29 2.32 3.46
C ILE A 71 10.07 1.01 3.55
N CYS A 72 10.92 0.93 4.56
CA CYS A 72 11.73 -0.23 4.84
C CYS A 72 11.10 -1.13 5.91
N ASN A 73 10.32 -0.57 6.83
CA ASN A 73 9.72 -1.31 7.92
C ASN A 73 8.18 -1.34 7.81
N GLY A 74 7.63 -2.56 7.73
CA GLY A 74 6.19 -2.78 7.64
C GLY A 74 5.39 -2.29 8.84
N SER A 75 6.00 -1.95 9.97
CA SER A 75 5.27 -1.44 11.14
C SER A 75 4.54 -0.13 10.89
N ARG A 76 5.07 0.71 9.96
CA ARG A 76 4.48 2.02 9.62
C ARG A 76 3.30 1.91 8.67
N ILE A 77 3.10 0.73 8.09
CA ILE A 77 2.05 0.48 7.13
C ILE A 77 0.77 0.15 7.90
N ARG A 78 -0.27 0.97 7.69
CA ARG A 78 -1.60 0.79 8.29
C ARG A 78 -2.51 -0.03 7.37
N LEU A 79 -2.35 0.13 6.06
CA LEU A 79 -3.11 -0.61 5.05
C LEU A 79 -2.36 -0.62 3.72
N VAL A 80 -2.51 -1.70 2.97
CA VAL A 80 -2.13 -1.81 1.55
C VAL A 80 -3.33 -2.36 0.81
N ALA A 81 -3.67 -1.75 -0.33
CA ALA A 81 -4.63 -2.29 -1.27
C ALA A 81 -3.96 -2.46 -2.63
N GLU A 82 -4.30 -3.57 -3.29
CA GLU A 82 -3.90 -3.88 -4.66
C GLU A 82 -5.17 -4.02 -5.49
N VAL A 83 -5.22 -3.36 -6.64
CA VAL A 83 -6.30 -3.48 -7.61
C VAL A 83 -5.92 -4.58 -8.58
N VAL A 84 -6.76 -5.60 -8.68
CA VAL A 84 -6.54 -6.72 -9.59
C VAL A 84 -7.72 -6.82 -10.56
N SER A 85 -7.47 -6.82 -11.87
CA SER A 85 -8.51 -7.29 -12.81
C SER A 85 -8.54 -8.80 -12.76
N GLN A 86 -9.72 -9.39 -12.53
CA GLN A 86 -9.89 -10.84 -12.65
C GLN A 86 -9.64 -11.29 -14.09
N CYS A 87 -8.40 -11.63 -14.38
CA CYS A 87 -8.04 -12.62 -15.38
C CYS A 87 -6.77 -13.31 -14.85
N SER A 88 -6.98 -14.45 -14.18
CA SER A 88 -5.97 -15.46 -13.77
C SER A 88 -5.33 -15.46 -12.37
N ALA A 89 -5.71 -14.64 -11.37
CA ALA A 89 -5.13 -14.76 -10.02
C ALA A 89 -6.17 -15.23 -8.99
N ASN A 90 -5.94 -16.41 -8.41
CA ASN A 90 -6.71 -16.89 -7.25
C ASN A 90 -6.42 -15.98 -6.05
N PHE A 91 -7.48 -15.46 -5.43
CA PHE A 91 -7.43 -14.58 -4.25
C PHE A 91 -6.53 -15.14 -3.13
N ASP A 92 -6.53 -16.47 -2.96
CA ASP A 92 -5.71 -17.18 -1.97
C ASP A 92 -4.20 -17.06 -2.19
N GLU A 93 -3.74 -16.94 -3.45
CA GLU A 93 -2.30 -16.82 -3.76
C GLU A 93 -1.78 -15.41 -3.46
N LEU A 94 -2.59 -14.39 -3.74
CA LEU A 94 -2.28 -13.01 -3.39
C LEU A 94 -2.31 -12.82 -1.87
N ALA A 95 -3.34 -13.31 -1.20
CA ALA A 95 -3.42 -13.27 0.26
C ALA A 95 -2.24 -14.02 0.92
N ALA A 96 -1.82 -15.18 0.40
CA ALA A 96 -0.66 -15.92 0.91
C ALA A 96 0.68 -15.16 0.77
N LYS A 97 0.88 -14.40 -0.33
CA LYS A 97 2.05 -13.52 -0.49
C LYS A 97 2.14 -12.44 0.58
N TRP A 98 1.00 -11.93 1.05
CA TRP A 98 0.95 -10.86 2.06
C TRP A 98 0.89 -11.39 3.50
N LEU A 99 0.16 -12.48 3.76
CA LEU A 99 -0.02 -13.07 5.09
C LEU A 99 1.26 -13.73 5.66
N THR A 100 2.14 -14.24 4.81
CA THR A 100 3.44 -14.82 5.25
C THR A 100 4.39 -13.79 5.86
N ARG A 101 4.05 -12.49 5.85
CA ARG A 101 4.91 -11.39 6.34
C ARG A 101 4.33 -10.60 7.53
N GLY A 102 3.25 -11.08 8.16
CA GLY A 102 2.94 -10.78 9.56
C GLY A 102 2.36 -9.40 9.90
N LYS A 103 1.43 -8.84 9.10
CA LYS A 103 0.45 -7.82 9.55
C LYS A 103 -0.68 -7.58 8.53
N LEU A 104 -1.84 -7.16 9.04
CA LEU A 104 -3.12 -6.96 8.36
C LEU A 104 -3.01 -6.31 6.97
N SER A 105 -3.25 -7.09 5.92
CA SER A 105 -3.46 -6.64 4.54
C SER A 105 -4.90 -6.98 4.15
N HIS A 106 -5.72 -5.98 3.86
CA HIS A 106 -7.02 -6.21 3.22
C HIS A 106 -6.82 -6.07 1.71
N ALA A 107 -6.82 -7.19 0.99
CA ALA A 107 -6.92 -7.17 -0.47
C ALA A 107 -8.38 -6.85 -0.83
N PHE A 108 -8.60 -5.75 -1.54
CA PHE A 108 -9.93 -5.38 -2.03
C PHE A 108 -10.05 -5.82 -3.48
N CYS A 109 -10.82 -6.88 -3.71
CA CYS A 109 -11.33 -7.21 -5.04
C CYS A 109 -12.58 -6.34 -5.26
N LEU A 110 -12.56 -5.52 -6.31
CA LEU A 110 -13.77 -4.83 -6.77
C LEU A 110 -14.25 -5.60 -8.00
N ASP A 111 -15.41 -6.25 -7.86
CA ASP A 111 -16.16 -6.88 -8.96
C ASP A 111 -16.77 -5.81 -9.90
#